data_AF-A0A2E9WG07-F1
#
_entry.id   AF-A0A2E9WG07-F1
#
_cell.length_a   1.000
_cell.length_b   1.000
_cell.length_c   1.000
_cell.angle_alpha   90.00
_cell.angle_beta   90.00
_cell.angle_gamma   90.00
#
_symmetry.space_group_name_H-M   'P 1'
#
loop_
_entity.id
_entity.type
_entity.pdbx_description
1 polymer ?
#
loop_
_entity_poly.entity_id
_entity_poly.type
_entity_poly.pdbx_seq_one_letter_code
_entity_poly.pdbx_strand_id
1 'polypeptide(L)'
;MRWVIWLGWIEGLSAVLLMCIATPVKYLMDAPHMVEVLGPIHGVLFMLYVFALMLGVGRWWDWRCVPAGFIAASVPGGAWWFDRRLERGLFALEESLTPP
;
A
#
# COMPACT_ATOMS: atom_id res chain seq x y z
N MET A 1 -13.45 0.49 5.38
CA MET A 1 -12.28 1.31 5.70
C MET A 1 -11.24 0.58 6.56
N ARG A 2 -11.51 0.13 7.80
CA ARG A 2 -10.49 -0.51 8.67
C ARG A 2 -9.70 -1.66 8.02
N TRP A 3 -10.35 -2.49 7.21
CA TRP A 3 -9.68 -3.60 6.52
C TRP A 3 -8.69 -3.15 5.43
N VAL A 4 -8.94 -2.00 4.78
CA VAL A 4 -8.02 -1.42 3.78
C VAL A 4 -6.74 -0.94 4.46
N ILE A 5 -6.88 -0.34 5.65
CA ILE A 5 -5.74 0.07 6.47
C ILE A 5 -4.93 -1.15 6.92
N TRP A 6 -5.59 -2.21 7.42
CA TRP A 6 -4.88 -3.46 7.77
C TRP A 6 -4.12 -4.06 6.58
N LEU A 7 -4.72 -4.04 5.40
CA LEU A 7 -4.09 -4.51 4.17
C LEU A 7 -2.88 -3.65 3.80
N GLY A 8 -2.99 -2.31 3.89
CA GLY A 8 -1.88 -1.38 3.66
C GLY A 8 -0.73 -1.55 4.66
N TRP A 9 -1.05 -1.90 5.91
CA TRP A 9 -0.04 -2.24 6.91
C TRP A 9 0.76 -3.50 6.55
N ILE A 10 0.08 -4.57 6.16
CA ILE A 10 0.71 -5.84 5.75
C ILE A 10 1.52 -5.64 4.47
N GLU A 11 0.95 -4.90 3.51
CA GLU A 11 1.62 -4.58 2.25
C GLU A 11 2.91 -3.77 2.48
N GLY A 12 2.84 -2.71 3.28
CA GLY A 12 4.00 -1.90 3.65
C GLY A 12 5.08 -2.73 4.36
N LEU A 13 4.69 -3.67 5.23
CA LEU A 13 5.63 -4.59 5.88
C LEU A 13 6.28 -5.52 4.85
N SER A 14 5.51 -6.09 3.93
CA SER A 14 6.01 -6.99 2.90
C SER A 14 7.00 -6.28 1.96
N ALA A 15 6.73 -5.02 1.60
CA ALA A 15 7.60 -4.19 0.79
C ALA A 15 8.93 -3.90 1.50
N VAL A 16 8.90 -3.61 2.81
CA VAL A 16 10.11 -3.40 3.61
C VAL A 16 10.92 -4.69 3.74
N LEU A 17 10.27 -5.83 4.03
CA LEU A 17 10.97 -7.11 4.11
C LEU A 17 11.60 -7.50 2.77
N LEU A 18 10.89 -7.30 1.66
CA LEU A 18 11.41 -7.58 0.33
C LEU A 18 12.59 -6.66 0.00
N MET A 19 12.44 -5.35 0.13
CA MET A 19 13.44 -4.38 -0.35
C MET A 19 14.61 -4.15 0.61
N CYS A 20 14.40 -4.24 1.93
CA CYS A 20 15.45 -3.97 2.91
C CYS A 20 16.16 -5.23 3.40
N ILE A 21 15.58 -6.42 3.19
CA ILE A 21 16.17 -7.69 3.65
C ILE A 21 16.40 -8.64 2.48
N ALA A 22 15.36 -8.99 1.73
CA ALA A 22 15.50 -10.01 0.69
C ALA A 22 16.41 -9.56 -0.46
N THR A 23 16.27 -8.32 -0.95
CA THR A 23 17.12 -7.83 -2.03
C THR A 23 18.59 -7.66 -1.60
N PRO A 24 18.95 -7.10 -0.41
CA PRO A 24 20.34 -7.10 0.03
C PRO A 24 20.90 -8.52 0.22
N VAL A 25 20.15 -9.45 0.82
CA VAL A 25 20.61 -10.84 0.99
C VAL A 25 20.89 -11.49 -0.37
N LYS A 26 20.02 -11.29 -1.36
CA LYS A 26 20.23 -11.78 -2.73
C LYS A 26 21.57 -11.32 -3.30
N TYR A 27 21.93 -10.05 -3.15
CA TYR A 27 23.15 -9.51 -3.76
C TYR A 27 24.42 -9.71 -2.92
N LEU A 28 24.31 -9.68 -1.59
CA LEU A 28 25.46 -9.81 -0.68
C LEU A 28 25.87 -11.26 -0.44
N MET A 29 24.91 -12.18 -0.45
CA MET A 29 25.12 -13.59 -0.12
C MET A 29 24.87 -14.52 -1.31
N ASP A 30 24.60 -13.97 -2.49
CA ASP A 30 24.24 -14.69 -3.73
C ASP A 30 23.11 -15.71 -3.52
N ALA A 31 22.17 -15.37 -2.62
CA ALA A 31 21.13 -16.26 -2.14
C ALA A 31 19.72 -15.74 -2.53
N PRO A 32 19.19 -16.12 -3.71
CA PRO A 32 17.96 -15.52 -4.25
C PRO A 32 16.66 -16.01 -3.61
N HIS A 33 16.70 -17.12 -2.85
CA HIS A 33 15.53 -17.80 -2.29
C HIS A 33 14.53 -16.89 -1.56
N MET A 34 14.99 -15.88 -0.79
CA MET A 34 14.10 -14.96 -0.10
C MET A 34 13.28 -14.09 -1.06
N VAL A 35 13.90 -13.64 -2.16
CA VAL A 35 13.22 -12.81 -3.17
C VAL A 35 12.24 -13.65 -3.97
N GLU A 36 12.57 -14.91 -4.26
CA GLU A 36 11.69 -15.86 -4.96
C GLU A 36 10.40 -16.14 -4.19
N VAL A 37 10.46 -16.12 -2.85
CA VAL A 37 9.28 -16.32 -2.00
C VAL A 37 8.58 -14.99 -1.70
N LEU A 38 9.31 -13.97 -1.23
CA LEU A 38 8.71 -12.69 -0.81
C LEU A 38 8.24 -11.85 -1.99
N GLY A 39 8.87 -11.97 -3.15
CA GLY A 39 8.51 -11.22 -4.36
C GLY A 39 7.06 -11.46 -4.80
N PRO A 40 6.66 -12.72 -5.06
CA PRO A 40 5.27 -13.05 -5.39
C PRO A 40 4.27 -12.69 -4.29
N ILE A 41 4.64 -12.90 -3.02
CA ILE A 41 3.78 -12.54 -1.87
C ILE A 41 3.50 -11.03 -1.86
N HIS A 42 4.54 -10.21 -1.94
CA HIS A 42 4.41 -8.76 -2.02
C HIS A 42 3.64 -8.34 -3.28
N GLY A 43 3.92 -8.93 -4.45
CA GLY A 43 3.19 -8.63 -5.67
C GLY A 43 1.67 -8.85 -5.55
N VAL A 44 1.24 -9.95 -4.94
CA VAL A 44 -0.18 -10.21 -4.67
C VAL A 44 -0.74 -9.21 -3.66
N LEU A 45 -0.03 -8.92 -2.58
CA LEU A 45 -0.46 -7.95 -1.57
C LEU A 45 -0.61 -6.54 -2.15
N PHE A 46 0.34 -6.10 -2.97
CA PHE A 46 0.30 -4.83 -3.69
C PHE A 46 -0.93 -4.73 -4.60
N MET A 47 -1.20 -5.77 -5.41
CA MET A 47 -2.38 -5.80 -6.27
C MET A 47 -3.69 -5.77 -5.47
N LEU A 48 -3.77 -6.53 -4.38
CA LEU A 48 -4.94 -6.52 -3.49
C LEU A 48 -5.13 -5.16 -2.84
N TYR A 49 -4.05 -4.49 -2.44
CA TYR A 49 -4.10 -3.16 -1.84
C TYR A 49 -4.62 -2.12 -2.84
N VAL A 50 -4.09 -2.09 -4.05
CA VAL A 50 -4.56 -1.17 -5.10
C VAL A 50 -6.02 -1.45 -5.45
N PHE A 51 -6.41 -2.72 -5.57
CA PHE A 51 -7.81 -3.09 -5.79
C PHE A 51 -8.73 -2.63 -4.65
N ALA A 52 -8.29 -2.77 -3.40
CA ALA A 52 -9.00 -2.28 -2.23
C ALA A 52 -9.19 -0.75 -2.25
N LEU A 53 -8.18 -0.01 -2.72
CA LEU A 53 -8.29 1.44 -2.94
C LEU A 53 -9.34 1.76 -4.01
N MET A 54 -9.37 1.01 -5.12
CA MET A 54 -10.38 1.20 -6.16
C MET A 54 -11.81 0.97 -5.64
N LEU A 55 -12.03 -0.05 -4.80
CA LEU A 55 -13.34 -0.35 -4.21
C LEU A 55 -13.87 0.76 -3.28
N GLY A 56 -12.99 1.58 -2.71
CA GLY A 56 -13.40 2.69 -1.84
C GLY A 56 -13.71 3.99 -2.58
N VAL A 57 -13.42 4.08 -3.90
CA VAL A 57 -13.69 5.28 -4.69
C VAL A 57 -15.20 5.54 -4.74
N GLY A 58 -15.59 6.78 -4.47
CA GLY A 58 -17.00 7.21 -4.42
C GLY A 58 -17.76 6.77 -3.17
N ARG A 59 -17.16 5.92 -2.31
CA ARG A 59 -17.76 5.47 -1.05
C ARG A 59 -17.06 6.07 0.18
N TRP A 60 -15.73 6.15 0.14
CA TRP A 60 -14.90 6.65 1.24
C TRP A 60 -13.93 7.74 0.80
N TRP A 61 -13.51 7.74 -0.46
CA TRP A 61 -12.57 8.72 -1.01
C TRP A 61 -12.81 8.98 -2.49
N ASP A 62 -12.25 10.07 -3.01
CA ASP A 62 -12.27 10.41 -4.42
C ASP A 62 -11.26 9.58 -5.25
N TRP A 63 -11.35 9.69 -6.58
CA TRP A 63 -10.54 8.87 -7.50
C TRP A 63 -9.03 9.12 -7.38
N ARG A 64 -8.60 10.32 -6.96
CA ARG A 64 -7.19 10.73 -6.83
C ARG A 64 -6.46 9.90 -5.79
N CYS A 65 -7.21 9.27 -4.88
CA CYS A 65 -6.70 8.32 -3.90
C CYS A 65 -5.97 7.13 -4.55
N VAL A 66 -6.46 6.60 -5.67
CA VAL A 66 -5.90 5.39 -6.30
C VAL A 66 -4.49 5.59 -6.85
N PRO A 67 -4.22 6.57 -7.74
CA PRO A 67 -2.87 6.80 -8.24
C PRO A 67 -1.91 7.25 -7.12
N ALA A 68 -2.38 8.04 -6.15
CA ALA A 68 -1.56 8.44 -5.01
C ALA A 68 -1.16 7.24 -4.14
N GLY A 69 -2.08 6.32 -3.88
CA GLY A 69 -1.82 5.10 -3.12
C GLY A 69 -0.91 4.12 -3.86
N PHE A 70 -1.10 3.94 -5.16
CA PHE A 70 -0.23 3.12 -6.01
C PHE A 70 1.23 3.61 -5.99
N ILE A 71 1.44 4.92 -6.19
CA ILE A 71 2.78 5.52 -6.19
C ILE A 71 3.41 5.39 -4.80
N ALA A 72 2.64 5.65 -3.74
CA ALA A 72 3.13 5.55 -2.38
C ALA A 72 3.48 4.10 -2.00
N ALA A 73 2.63 3.13 -2.33
CA ALA A 73 2.87 1.71 -1.99
C ALA A 73 4.05 1.10 -2.76
N SER A 74 4.42 1.64 -3.92
CA SER A 74 5.60 1.22 -4.68
C SER A 74 6.93 1.48 -3.94
N VAL A 75 6.93 2.36 -2.95
CA VAL A 75 8.11 2.70 -2.14
C VAL A 75 8.03 1.96 -0.79
N PRO A 76 9.12 1.33 -0.31
CA PRO A 76 9.13 0.70 1.01
C PRO A 76 8.70 1.68 2.10
N GLY A 77 7.66 1.32 2.85
CA GLY A 77 7.07 2.16 3.90
C GLY A 77 6.15 3.29 3.42
N GLY A 78 6.00 3.49 2.11
CA GLY A 78 5.12 4.52 1.56
C GLY A 78 3.63 4.22 1.71
N ALA A 79 3.23 2.94 1.72
CA ALA A 79 1.86 2.52 2.05
C ALA A 79 1.42 3.03 3.44
N TRP A 80 2.28 2.93 4.47
CA TRP A 80 1.96 3.44 5.82
C TRP A 80 1.84 4.97 5.86
N TRP A 81 2.68 5.68 5.10
CA TRP A 81 2.61 7.13 4.98
C TRP A 81 1.33 7.60 4.28
N PHE A 82 0.87 6.81 3.31
CA PHE A 82 -0.37 7.05 2.58
C PHE A 82 -1.61 6.74 3.42
N ASP A 83 -1.64 5.60 4.12
CA ASP A 83 -2.75 5.23 5.01
C ASP A 83 -3.02 6.31 6.06
N ARG A 84 -1.97 6.92 6.63
CA ARG A 84 -2.11 8.07 7.55
C ARG A 84 -2.75 9.29 6.89
N ARG A 85 -2.57 9.51 5.58
CA ARG A 85 -3.23 10.59 4.84
C ARG A 85 -4.67 10.26 4.50
N LEU A 86 -4.93 8.99 4.22
CA LEU A 86 -6.27 8.46 4.01
C LEU A 86 -7.13 8.65 5.27
N GLU A 87 -6.59 8.32 6.44
CA GLU A 87 -7.25 8.52 7.74
C GLU A 87 -7.47 10.00 8.09
N ARG A 88 -6.59 10.89 7.63
CA ARG A 88 -6.74 12.35 7.79
C ARG A 88 -7.73 12.98 6.81
N GLY A 89 -8.37 12.18 5.95
CA GLY A 89 -9.38 12.65 5.01
C GLY A 89 -8.82 13.46 3.85
N LEU A 90 -7.53 13.31 3.51
CA LEU A 90 -6.91 14.06 2.39
C LEU A 90 -7.63 13.82 1.05
N PHE A 91 -8.25 12.65 0.91
CA PHE A 91 -9.01 12.25 -0.27
C PHE A 91 -10.50 12.07 0.03
N ALA A 92 -10.99 12.62 1.15
CA ALA A 92 -12.40 12.51 1.51
C ALA A 92 -13.29 13.13 0.42
N LEU A 93 -14.48 12.57 0.25
CA LEU A 93 -15.45 13.07 -0.73
C LEU A 93 -15.83 14.51 -0.37
N GLU A 94 -15.94 15.38 -1.37
CA GLU A 94 -16.22 16.80 -1.15
C GLU A 94 -17.55 17.04 -0.42
N GLU A 95 -18.56 16.21 -0.69
CA GLU A 95 -19.86 16.18 0.01
C GLU A 95 -19.73 15.89 1.51
N SER A 96 -18.67 15.19 1.94
CA SER A 96 -18.41 14.92 3.37
C SER A 96 -17.77 16.11 4.11
N LEU A 97 -17.37 17.17 3.40
CA LEU A 97 -16.71 18.36 3.96
C LEU A 97 -17.68 19.55 4.13
N THR A 98 -18.88 19.49 3.54
CA THR A 98 -19.95 20.48 3.72
C THR A 98 -21.00 19.99 4.72
N PRO A 99 -21.16 20.62 5.90
CA PRO A 99 -22.22 20.26 6.84
C PRO A 99 -23.60 20.61 6.27
N PRO A 100 -24.66 19.88 6.65
CA PRO A 100 -26.05 20.11 6.20
C PRO A 100 -26.63 21.43 6.72
#